data_AF-A0A937LQ69-F1
#
_entry.id   AF-A0A937LQ69-F1
#
_cell.length_a   1.000
_cell.length_b   1.000
_cell.length_c   1.000
_cell.angle_alpha   90.00
_cell.angle_beta   90.00
_cell.angle_gamma   90.00
#
_symmetry.space_group_name_H-M   'P 1'
#
loop_
_entity.id
_entity.type
_entity.pdbx_description
1 polymer ?
#
loop_
_entity_poly.entity_id
_entity_poly.type
_entity_poly.pdbx_seq_one_letter_code
_entity_poly.pdbx_strand_id
1 'polypeptide(L)' 'MPKSNKRRSPESWAKQLLKENEMLLKDISSLTGLDIHKVFALKLKMRS' A
#
# COMPACT_ATOMS: atom_id res chain seq x y z
N MET A 1 -23.01 -15.91 3.35
CA MET A 1 -22.34 -15.26 2.21
C MET A 1 -20.86 -15.12 2.53
N PRO A 2 -19.92 -15.86 1.93
CA PRO A 2 -18.51 -15.55 2.13
C PRO A 2 -18.25 -14.21 1.43
N LYS A 3 -17.87 -13.19 2.21
CA LYS A 3 -17.48 -11.87 1.70
C LYS A 3 -16.41 -12.09 0.62
N SER A 4 -16.71 -11.62 -0.58
CA SER A 4 -15.86 -11.70 -1.77
C SER A 4 -14.36 -11.63 -1.42
N ASN A 5 -13.63 -12.72 -1.68
CA ASN A 5 -12.16 -12.80 -1.66
C ASN A 5 -11.56 -11.98 -2.82
N LYS A 6 -12.02 -10.75 -3.05
CA LYS A 6 -11.33 -9.80 -3.91
C LYS A 6 -9.98 -9.56 -3.25
N ARG A 7 -8.95 -10.22 -3.80
CA ARG A 7 -7.54 -9.91 -3.52
C ARG A 7 -7.43 -8.39 -3.50
N ARG A 8 -7.06 -7.82 -2.35
CA ARG A 8 -6.93 -6.36 -2.22
C ARG A 8 -6.05 -5.87 -3.36
N SER A 9 -6.45 -4.77 -4.00
CA SER A 9 -5.58 -4.17 -5.00
C SER A 9 -4.24 -3.84 -4.35
N PRO A 10 -3.12 -3.94 -5.08
CA PRO A 10 -1.81 -3.55 -4.59
C PRO A 10 -1.81 -2.18 -3.90
N GLU A 11 -2.55 -1.21 -4.45
CA GLU A 11 -2.73 0.11 -3.84
C GLU A 11 -3.47 0.08 -2.50
N SER A 12 -4.54 -0.70 -2.39
CA SER A 12 -5.27 -0.85 -1.12
C SER A 12 -4.37 -1.49 -0.06
N TRP A 13 -3.49 -2.41 -0.46
CA TRP A 13 -2.56 -3.05 0.45
C TRP A 13 -1.43 -2.10 0.85
N ALA A 14 -0.87 -1.35 -0.10
CA ALA A 14 0.11 -0.30 0.16
C ALA A 14 -0.43 0.78 1.11
N LYS A 15 -1.68 1.23 0.93
CA LYS A 15 -2.33 2.17 1.86
C LYS A 15 -2.44 1.64 3.27
N GLN A 16 -2.68 0.35 3.43
CA GLN A 16 -2.78 -0.27 4.75
C GLN A 16 -1.39 -0.34 5.40
N LEU A 17 -0.37 -0.77 4.67
CA LEU A 17 1.01 -0.79 5.13
C LEU A 17 1.55 0.61 5.45
N LEU A 18 1.16 1.63 4.69
CA LEU A 18 1.54 3.02 4.94
C LEU A 18 0.90 3.61 6.21
N LYS A 19 -0.19 3.01 6.73
CA LYS A 19 -0.77 3.37 8.03
C LYS A 19 -0.03 2.73 9.19
N GLU A 20 0.61 1.58 8.96
CA GLU A 20 1.45 0.93 9.96
C GLU A 20 2.80 1.66 9.99
N ASN A 21 3.07 2.36 11.08
CA ASN A 21 3.97 3.53 11.11
C ASN A 21 5.48 3.19 11.07
N GLU A 22 5.84 1.97 10.67
CA GLU A 22 7.19 1.43 10.86
C GLU A 22 7.79 0.81 9.59
N MET A 23 7.03 0.71 8.49
CA MET A 23 7.51 0.04 7.28
C MET A 23 8.17 1.02 6.29
N LEU A 24 9.35 0.67 5.78
CA LEU A 24 10.06 1.46 4.77
C LEU A 24 9.32 1.40 3.43
N LEU A 25 9.37 2.48 2.65
CA LEU A 25 8.71 2.54 1.35
C LEU A 25 9.25 1.49 0.36
N LYS A 26 10.52 1.12 0.49
CA LYS A 26 11.16 0.06 -0.31
C LYS A 26 10.54 -1.32 -0.01
N ASP A 27 10.22 -1.59 1.25
CA ASP A 27 9.62 -2.86 1.65
C ASP A 27 8.16 -2.92 1.20
N ILE A 28 7.42 -1.82 1.33
CA ILE A 28 6.05 -1.69 0.82
C ILE A 28 6.03 -1.89 -0.70
N SER A 29 6.97 -1.28 -1.43
CA SER A 29 7.13 -1.47 -2.88
C SER A 29 7.37 -2.93 -3.24
N SER A 30 8.26 -3.61 -2.51
CA SER A 30 8.60 -5.02 -2.73
C SER A 30 7.42 -5.95 -2.43
N LEU A 31 6.69 -5.71 -1.33
CA LEU A 31 5.54 -6.53 -0.92
C LEU A 31 4.33 -6.35 -1.82
N THR A 32 4.10 -5.13 -2.30
CA THR A 32 2.91 -4.80 -3.11
C THR A 32 3.17 -4.92 -4.62
N GLY A 33 4.43 -5.02 -5.04
CA GLY A 33 4.82 -4.99 -6.46
C GLY A 33 4.59 -3.61 -7.11
N LEU A 34 4.39 -2.57 -6.30
CA LEU A 34 4.24 -1.20 -6.80
C LEU A 34 5.61 -0.55 -6.95
N ASP A 35 5.74 0.28 -7.98
CA ASP A 35 6.88 1.17 -8.12
C ASP A 35 7.03 2.08 -6.89
N ILE A 36 8.27 2.30 -6.43
CA ILE A 36 8.55 3.08 -5.22
C ILE A 36 8.03 4.52 -5.31
N HIS A 37 8.03 5.14 -6.50
CA HIS A 37 7.48 6.47 -6.72
C HIS A 37 5.95 6.47 -6.57
N LYS A 38 5.27 5.39 -6.97
CA LYS A 38 3.82 5.22 -6.72
C LYS A 38 3.54 5.12 -5.23
N VAL A 39 4.32 4.34 -4.49
CA VAL A 39 4.19 4.21 -3.02
C VAL A 39 4.44 5.56 -2.33
N PHE A 40 5.43 6.32 -2.79
CA PHE A 40 5.70 7.67 -2.29
C PHE A 40 4.54 8.65 -2.56
N ALA A 41 4.01 8.66 -3.78
CA ALA A 41 2.85 9.48 -4.13
C ALA A 41 1.60 9.11 -3.32
N LEU A 42 1.39 7.82 -3.06
CA LEU A 42 0.34 7.31 -2.17
C LEU A 42 0.51 7.86 -0.75
N LYS A 43 1.72 7.83 -0.19
CA LYS A 43 2.02 8.39 1.13
C LYS A 43 1.75 9.90 1.20
N LEU A 44 2.13 10.65 0.17
CA LEU A 44 1.85 12.09 0.09
C LEU A 44 0.34 12.36 0.05
N LYS A 45 -0.42 11.62 -0.77
CA LYS A 45 -1.88 11.77 -0.86
C LYS A 45 -2.60 11.45 0.45
N MET A 46 -2.03 10.59 1.31
CA MET A 46 -2.62 10.24 2.61
C MET A 46 -2.37 11.28 3.71
N ARG A 47 -1.44 12.23 3.50
CA ARG A 47 -1.17 13.33 4.43
C ARG A 47 -2.06 14.55 4.20
N SER A 48 -2.73 14.61 3.05
CA SER A 48 -3.66 15.69 2.67
C SER A 48 -5.08 15.36 3.11
#